data_AF-A0A437D238-F1
#
_entry.id   AF-A0A437D238-F1
#
_cell.length_a   1.000
_cell.length_b   1.000
_cell.length_c   1.000
_cell.angle_alpha   90.00
_cell.angle_beta   90.00
_cell.angle_gamma   90.00
#
_symmetry.space_group_name_H-M   'P 1'
#
loop_
_entity.id
_entity.type
_entity.pdbx_description
1 polymer ?
#
loop_
_entity_poly.entity_id
_entity_poly.type
_entity_poly.pdbx_seq_one_letter_code
_entity_poly.pdbx_strand_id
1 'polypeptide(L)'
;MAEPSLQTPPAPVTVLLKLATEESFTSFYPEARLPLSLVLSKPVYAELSLLDPSEPSMLLLVHSCLAYTLAPYLSWMLLYDGSSHSAQRRLALLEDPEVYFLCMTEVCSTASGDCSLSCKTGPNSDQ
;
A
#
# COMPACT_ATOMS: atom_id res chain seq x y z
N MET A 1 49.11 -1.08 -3.76
CA MET A 1 48.31 -0.63 -2.60
C MET A 1 47.01 -0.12 -3.21
N ALA A 2 45.91 -0.86 -3.07
CA ALA A 2 44.62 -0.50 -3.67
C ALA A 2 43.83 0.30 -2.62
N GLU A 3 43.37 1.49 -3.00
CA GLU A 3 42.44 2.28 -2.20
C GLU A 3 41.17 1.46 -1.91
N PRO A 4 40.74 1.34 -0.64
CA PRO A 4 39.46 0.71 -0.34
C PRO A 4 38.36 1.61 -0.89
N SER A 5 37.54 1.05 -1.78
CA SER A 5 36.36 1.72 -2.33
C SER A 5 35.51 2.26 -1.19
N LEU A 6 35.39 3.58 -1.10
CA LEU A 6 34.38 4.27 -0.30
C LEU A 6 33.02 3.78 -0.80
N GLN A 7 32.47 2.75 -0.16
CA GLN A 7 31.09 2.35 -0.37
C GLN A 7 30.21 3.45 0.22
N THR A 8 29.77 4.37 -0.63
CA THR A 8 28.68 5.28 -0.30
C THR A 8 27.51 4.43 0.19
N PRO A 9 26.94 4.71 1.38
CA PRO A 9 25.77 3.97 1.83
C PRO A 9 24.68 4.05 0.76
N PRO A 10 23.97 2.95 0.47
CA PRO A 10 22.94 2.93 -0.56
C PRO A 10 21.91 4.02 -0.25
N ALA A 11 21.52 4.77 -1.29
CA ALA A 11 20.56 5.85 -1.13
C ALA A 11 19.26 5.33 -0.49
N PRO A 12 18.69 6.05 0.48
CA PRO A 12 17.45 5.63 1.11
C PRO A 12 16.31 5.66 0.09
N VAL A 13 15.60 4.55 -0.02
CA VAL A 13 14.43 4.43 -0.90
C VAL A 13 13.20 4.94 -0.15
N THR A 14 12.37 5.74 -0.81
CA THR A 14 11.17 6.31 -0.20
C THR A 14 9.92 5.74 -0.86
N VAL A 15 9.01 5.20 -0.05
CA VAL A 15 7.69 4.71 -0.50
C VAL A 15 6.63 5.70 -0.05
N LEU A 16 5.74 6.08 -0.97
CA LEU A 16 4.67 7.03 -0.69
C LEU A 16 3.30 6.44 -1.01
N LEU A 17 2.38 6.55 -0.05
CA LEU A 17 0.96 6.27 -0.22
C LEU A 17 0.23 7.58 -0.57
N LYS A 18 -0.43 7.62 -1.72
CA LYS A 18 -1.24 8.75 -2.19
C LYS A 18 -2.70 8.35 -2.32
N LEU A 19 -3.60 9.27 -2.00
CA LEU A 19 -5.03 9.11 -2.25
C LEU A 19 -5.40 9.81 -3.54
N ALA A 20 -5.92 9.07 -4.51
CA ALA A 20 -6.39 9.62 -5.77
C ALA A 20 -7.81 10.17 -5.61
N THR A 21 -8.10 11.25 -6.34
CA THR A 21 -9.45 11.84 -6.33
C THR A 21 -10.42 11.09 -7.26
N GLU A 22 -9.89 10.22 -8.12
CA GLU A 22 -10.60 9.51 -9.17
C GLU A 22 -9.92 8.17 -9.51
N GLU A 23 -10.65 7.28 -10.17
CA GLU A 23 -10.22 5.92 -10.53
C GLU A 23 -9.04 5.90 -11.51
N SER A 24 -8.84 6.97 -12.30
CA SER A 24 -7.76 7.04 -13.29
C SER A 24 -6.39 7.32 -12.69
N PHE A 25 -6.28 7.57 -11.38
CA PHE A 25 -5.02 7.90 -10.70
C PHE A 25 -4.27 9.09 -11.33
N THR A 26 -5.02 9.98 -12.00
CA THR A 26 -4.47 11.15 -12.70
C THR A 26 -4.29 12.35 -11.78
N SER A 27 -5.02 12.40 -10.68
CA SER A 27 -4.98 13.49 -9.72
C SER A 27 -5.10 12.98 -8.27
N PHE A 28 -4.38 13.64 -7.36
CA PHE A 28 -4.19 13.17 -5.99
C PHE A 28 -4.50 14.27 -4.97
N TYR A 29 -5.01 13.87 -3.80
CA TYR A 29 -5.17 14.76 -2.66
C TYR A 29 -3.78 15.13 -2.07
N PRO A 30 -3.55 16.41 -1.75
CA PRO A 30 -2.31 16.81 -1.10
C PRO A 30 -2.27 16.35 0.36
N GLU A 31 -1.09 15.96 0.85
CA GLU A 31 -0.89 15.48 2.24
C GLU A 31 -1.34 16.50 3.30
N ALA A 32 -1.19 17.80 3.01
CA ALA A 32 -1.64 18.89 3.89
C ALA A 32 -3.16 18.94 4.12
N ARG A 33 -3.96 18.18 3.35
CA ARG A 33 -5.42 18.08 3.51
C ARG A 33 -5.87 16.82 4.24
N LEU A 34 -4.94 16.01 4.74
CA LEU A 34 -5.28 14.86 5.57
C LEU A 34 -5.61 15.31 7.02
N PRO A 35 -6.57 14.67 7.70
CA PRO A 35 -7.44 13.58 7.22
C PRO A 35 -8.54 14.07 6.26
N LEU A 36 -8.95 13.22 5.31
CA LEU A 36 -10.02 13.55 4.36
C LEU A 36 -11.40 13.23 4.94
N SER A 37 -12.35 14.15 4.79
CA SER A 37 -13.77 13.88 5.02
C SER A 37 -14.43 13.41 3.72
N LEU A 38 -14.67 12.10 3.60
CA LEU A 38 -15.24 11.47 2.41
C LEU A 38 -16.60 10.85 2.72
N VAL A 39 -17.51 10.89 1.75
CA VAL A 39 -18.80 10.22 1.87
C VAL A 39 -18.61 8.72 1.63
N LEU A 40 -18.93 7.88 2.63
CA LEU A 40 -18.76 6.42 2.63
C LEU A 40 -19.47 5.66 1.49
N SER A 41 -20.29 6.34 0.68
CA SER A 41 -20.93 5.76 -0.51
C SER A 41 -20.00 5.67 -1.73
N LYS A 42 -18.86 6.36 -1.71
CA LYS A 42 -17.88 6.36 -2.79
C LYS A 42 -16.64 5.55 -2.42
N PRO A 43 -16.05 4.80 -3.36
CA PRO A 43 -14.78 4.13 -3.14
C PRO A 43 -13.66 5.16 -2.92
N VAL A 44 -12.64 4.76 -2.16
CA VAL A 44 -11.39 5.49 -2.00
C VAL A 44 -10.34 4.83 -2.86
N TYR A 45 -9.68 5.61 -3.71
CA TYR A 45 -8.60 5.14 -4.57
C TYR A 45 -7.26 5.50 -3.95
N ALA A 46 -6.37 4.52 -3.78
CA ALA A 46 -5.07 4.71 -3.17
C ALA A 46 -3.97 4.08 -4.04
N GLU A 47 -2.85 4.79 -4.18
CA GLU A 47 -1.68 4.37 -4.94
C GLU A 47 -0.46 4.33 -4.02
N LEU A 48 0.32 3.26 -4.09
CA LEU A 48 1.66 3.21 -3.52
C LEU A 48 2.69 3.40 -4.63
N SER A 49 3.60 4.36 -4.44
CA SER A 49 4.64 4.70 -5.41
C SER A 49 6.02 4.68 -4.77
N LEU A 50 7.01 4.27 -5.55
CA LEU A 50 8.42 4.39 -5.20
C LEU A 50 8.91 5.76 -5.69
N LEU A 51 9.36 6.61 -4.77
CA LEU A 51 9.92 7.92 -5.12
C LEU A 51 11.39 7.76 -5.50
N ASP A 52 11.74 8.34 -6.65
CA ASP A 52 13.10 8.40 -7.18
C ASP A 52 13.86 7.06 -7.14
N PRO A 53 13.32 5.98 -7.77
CA PRO A 53 14.02 4.71 -7.84
C PRO A 53 15.39 4.89 -8.49
N SER A 54 16.45 4.47 -7.81
CA SER A 54 17.82 4.63 -8.32
C SER A 54 18.08 3.74 -9.54
N GLU A 55 17.34 2.64 -9.69
CA GLU A 55 17.48 1.68 -10.78
C GLU A 55 16.11 1.30 -11.35
N PRO A 56 15.97 1.11 -12.67
CA PRO A 56 14.70 0.75 -13.30
C PRO A 56 14.26 -0.70 -13.00
N SER A 57 15.17 -1.52 -12.47
CA SER A 57 14.89 -2.89 -12.02
C SER A 57 14.25 -2.95 -10.62
N MET A 58 14.15 -1.81 -9.91
CA MET A 58 13.49 -1.74 -8.61
C MET A 58 11.98 -1.80 -8.78
N LEU A 59 11.36 -2.76 -8.11
CA LEU A 59 9.92 -2.95 -8.03
C LEU A 59 9.47 -2.81 -6.58
N LEU A 60 8.29 -2.20 -6.39
CA LEU A 60 7.62 -2.14 -5.11
C LEU A 60 6.64 -3.31 -4.99
N LEU A 61 6.90 -4.20 -4.03
CA LEU A 61 6.04 -5.31 -3.69
C LEU A 61 5.14 -4.91 -2.52
N VAL A 62 3.83 -5.09 -2.68
CA VAL A 62 2.84 -4.81 -1.63
C VAL A 62 2.36 -6.12 -1.05
N HIS A 63 2.85 -6.47 0.14
CA HIS A 63 2.54 -7.72 0.81
C HIS A 63 1.13 -7.70 1.39
N SER A 64 0.76 -6.65 2.09
CA SER A 64 -0.57 -6.54 2.69
C SER A 64 -0.97 -5.09 2.91
N CYS A 65 -2.26 -4.80 2.84
CA CYS A 65 -2.82 -3.51 3.24
C CYS A 65 -4.05 -3.73 4.12
N LEU A 66 -4.17 -2.92 5.17
CA LEU A 66 -5.32 -2.93 6.07
C LEU A 66 -5.84 -1.50 6.28
N ALA A 67 -7.15 -1.40 6.40
CA ALA A 67 -7.83 -0.21 6.90
C ALA A 67 -8.22 -0.46 8.35
N TYR A 68 -7.89 0.46 9.25
CA TYR A 68 -8.22 0.33 10.67
C TYR A 68 -8.70 1.65 11.24
N THR A 69 -9.47 1.57 12.33
CA THR A 69 -9.81 2.74 13.14
C THR A 69 -9.07 2.65 14.47
N LEU A 70 -8.93 3.78 15.17
CA LEU A 70 -8.41 3.79 16.54
C LEU A 70 -9.46 3.32 17.57
N ALA A 71 -10.70 3.08 17.13
CA ALA A 71 -11.71 2.46 17.98
C ALA A 71 -11.30 1.01 18.26
N PRO A 72 -11.44 0.53 19.50
CA PRO A 72 -10.97 -0.79 19.87
C PRO A 72 -11.70 -1.87 19.04
N TYR A 73 -10.92 -2.81 18.50
CA TYR A 73 -11.36 -4.03 17.80
C TYR A 73 -11.91 -3.88 16.36
N LEU A 74 -11.59 -2.80 15.64
CA LEU A 74 -12.10 -2.57 14.28
C LEU A 74 -10.96 -2.38 13.26
N SER A 75 -10.54 -3.49 12.67
CA SER A 75 -9.59 -3.52 11.54
C SER A 75 -10.13 -4.39 10.40
N TRP A 76 -9.99 -3.94 9.16
CA TRP A 76 -10.37 -4.63 7.95
C TRP A 76 -9.14 -4.87 7.08
N MET A 77 -8.93 -6.14 6.72
CA MET A 77 -7.90 -6.52 5.76
C MET A 77 -8.41 -6.20 4.34
N LEU A 78 -7.71 -5.30 3.66
CA LEU A 78 -8.03 -4.89 2.28
C LEU A 78 -7.32 -5.79 1.27
N LEU A 79 -6.04 -6.07 1.54
CA LEU A 79 -5.17 -6.86 0.69
C LEU A 79 -4.25 -7.71 1.56
N TYR A 80 -4.03 -8.96 1.17
CA TYR A 80 -3.13 -9.88 1.82
C TYR A 80 -2.46 -10.80 0.80
N ASP A 81 -1.13 -10.86 0.84
CA ASP A 81 -0.29 -11.64 -0.07
C ASP A 81 -0.65 -11.42 -1.55
N GLY A 82 -0.77 -10.14 -1.95
CA GLY A 82 -1.20 -9.72 -3.29
C GLY A 82 -2.68 -9.96 -3.62
N SER A 83 -3.44 -10.62 -2.75
CA SER A 83 -4.83 -11.01 -2.99
C SER A 83 -5.79 -10.00 -2.37
N SER A 84 -6.82 -9.59 -3.12
CA SER A 84 -7.90 -8.77 -2.56
C SER A 84 -8.75 -9.61 -1.61
N HIS A 85 -8.98 -9.10 -0.41
CA HIS A 85 -9.90 -9.72 0.53
C HIS A 85 -11.19 -8.91 0.57
N SER A 86 -12.33 -9.55 0.26
CA SER A 86 -13.63 -8.90 0.36
C SER A 86 -13.99 -8.68 1.83
N ALA A 87 -13.57 -7.54 2.39
CA ALA A 87 -14.02 -7.10 3.70
C ALA A 87 -15.53 -6.78 3.63
N GLN A 88 -16.39 -7.77 3.89
CA GLN A 88 -17.84 -7.53 3.98
C GLN A 88 -18.16 -6.67 5.20
N ARG A 89 -18.43 -5.38 4.88
CA ARG A 89 -19.16 -4.32 5.61
C ARG A 89 -19.54 -4.57 7.08
N ARG A 90 -18.84 -3.88 7.99
CA ARG A 90 -19.41 -3.36 9.25
C ARG A 90 -19.02 -1.91 9.58
N LEU A 91 -18.51 -1.14 8.61
CA LEU A 91 -18.24 0.31 8.79
C LEU A 91 -19.51 1.13 9.03
N ALA A 92 -20.68 0.64 8.60
CA ALA A 92 -21.97 1.33 8.76
C ALA A 92 -22.48 1.44 10.22
N LEU A 93 -21.80 0.80 11.18
CA LEU A 93 -22.17 0.86 12.61
C LEU A 93 -21.42 1.94 13.40
N LEU A 94 -20.43 2.59 12.79
CA LEU A 94 -19.65 3.64 13.45
C LEU A 94 -20.12 5.00 12.94
N GLU A 95 -20.46 5.90 13.87
CA GLU A 95 -20.60 7.32 13.57
C GLU A 95 -19.23 7.86 13.15
N ASP A 96 -19.09 8.30 11.91
CA ASP A 96 -17.92 8.97 11.31
C ASP A 96 -16.54 8.50 11.83
N PRO A 97 -16.12 7.24 11.55
CA PRO A 97 -14.82 6.76 12.01
C PRO A 97 -13.69 7.39 11.19
N GLU A 98 -12.67 7.89 11.88
CA GLU A 98 -11.38 8.19 11.24
C GLU A 98 -10.70 6.85 10.87
N VAL A 99 -10.52 6.62 9.57
CA VAL A 99 -9.94 5.39 9.00
C VAL A 99 -8.50 5.65 8.56
N TYR A 100 -7.59 4.81 9.02
CA TYR A 100 -6.18 4.81 8.66
C TYR A 100 -5.89 3.64 7.73
N PHE A 101 -5.02 3.88 6.75
CA PHE A 101 -4.53 2.85 5.83
C PHE A 101 -3.07 2.52 6.20
N LEU A 102 -2.77 1.24 6.36
CA LEU A 102 -1.43 0.75 6.61
C LEU A 102 -1.10 -0.36 5.62
N CYS A 103 0.02 -0.23 4.92
CA CYS A 103 0.51 -1.24 4.00
C CYS A 103 1.91 -1.71 4.40
N MET A 104 2.15 -3.00 4.27
CA MET A 104 3.47 -3.61 4.39
C MET A 104 4.02 -3.80 2.98
N THR A 105 5.19 -3.22 2.74
CA THR A 105 5.81 -3.20 1.42
C THR A 105 7.27 -3.59 1.48
N GLU A 106 7.79 -4.08 0.36
CA GLU A 106 9.19 -4.42 0.17
C GLU A 106 9.68 -3.86 -1.17
N VAL A 107 10.93 -3.44 -1.23
CA VAL A 107 11.58 -3.03 -2.48
C VAL A 107 12.45 -4.18 -2.96
N CYS A 108 12.13 -4.72 -4.13
CA CYS A 108 12.83 -5.85 -4.74
C CYS A 108 13.53 -5.38 -6.03
N SER A 109 14.67 -5.96 -6.36
CA SER A 109 15.35 -5.70 -7.64
C SER A 109 15.31 -6.94 -8.53
N THR A 110 14.71 -6.81 -9.71
CA THR A 110 14.67 -7.89 -10.71
C THR A 110 16.03 -8.23 -11.30
N ALA A 111 17.05 -7.39 -11.07
CA ALA A 111 18.43 -7.72 -11.39
C ALA A 111 19.00 -8.81 -10.46
N SER A 112 18.39 -9.00 -9.28
CA SER A 112 18.87 -9.91 -8.22
C SER A 112 18.01 -11.15 -8.02
N GLY A 113 16.80 -11.21 -8.58
CA GLY A 113 15.90 -12.35 -8.44
C GLY A 113 14.51 -12.12 -9.03
N ASP A 114 13.63 -13.12 -8.87
CA ASP A 114 12.21 -13.02 -9.27
C ASP A 114 11.41 -12.27 -8.18
N CYS A 115 10.83 -11.13 -8.55
CA CYS A 115 10.06 -10.27 -7.67
C CYS A 115 8.55 -10.57 -7.82
N SER A 116 8.15 -11.78 -7.46
CA SER A 116 6.77 -12.26 -7.64
C SER A 116 6.08 -12.55 -6.30
N LEU A 117 4.93 -11.92 -6.07
CA LEU A 117 4.01 -12.31 -4.98
C LEU A 117 3.03 -13.35 -5.51
N SER A 118 2.88 -14.45 -4.80
CA SER A 118 1.97 -15.53 -5.20
C SER A 118 0.67 -15.43 -4.43
N CYS A 119 -0.42 -15.10 -5.12
CA CYS A 119 -1.75 -15.11 -4.53
C CYS A 119 -2.13 -16.53 -4.11
N LYS A 120 -2.15 -16.81 -2.80
CA LYS A 120 -2.69 -18.06 -2.28
C LYS A 120 -4.21 -17.97 -2.34
N THR A 121 -4.82 -18.74 -3.23
CA THR A 121 -6.27 -18.85 -3.30
C THR A 121 -6.81 -19.24 -1.93
N GLY A 122 -7.67 -18.39 -1.35
CA GLY A 122 -8.30 -18.69 -0.06
C GLY A 122 -9.13 -19.97 -0.14
N PRO A 123 -9.35 -20.68 0.99
CA PRO A 123 -10.04 -21.98 1.01
C PRO A 123 -11.52 -21.95 0.55
N ASN A 124 -12.06 -20.79 0.15
CA ASN A 124 -13.45 -20.61 -0.29
C ASN A 124 -13.60 -20.20 -1.76
N SER A 125 -12.57 -20.38 -2.60
CA SER A 125 -12.67 -20.08 -4.05
C SER A 125 -13.00 -21.30 -4.92
N ASP A 126 -13.40 -22.42 -4.33
CA ASP A 126 -14.02 -23.53 -5.06
C ASP A 126 -15.49 -23.65 -4.63
N GLN A 127 -16.37 -22.86 -5.28
CA GLN A 127 -17.77 -23.22 -5.48
C GLN A 127 -18.38 -22.47 -6.67
#